data_AF-A0A6L7X619-F1
#
_entry.id   AF-A0A6L7X619-F1
#
_cell.length_a   1.000
_cell.length_b   1.000
_cell.length_c   1.000
_cell.angle_alpha   90.00
_cell.angle_beta   90.00
_cell.angle_gamma   90.00
#
_symmetry.space_group_name_H-M   'P 1'
#
loop_
_entity.id
_entity.type
_entity.pdbx_description
1 polymer ?
#
loop_
_entity_poly.entity_id
_entity_poly.type
_entity_poly.pdbx_seq_one_letter_code
_entity_poly.pdbx_strand_id
1 'polypeptide(L)' 'MLPLRFIREHEALVRERLATRGGDVPLDALLNLDNQRRQLLTKVEGLRAARKQVSRGIGKASGDGREALIARTR' A
#
# COMPACT_ATOMS: atom_id res chain seq x y z
N MET A 1 -19.82 -9.44 -6.70
CA MET A 1 -18.52 -9.95 -6.22
C MET A 1 -18.39 -9.69 -4.72
N LEU A 2 -17.71 -10.57 -3.96
CA LEU A 2 -17.51 -10.41 -2.52
C LEU A 2 -16.41 -9.36 -2.24
N PRO A 3 -16.61 -8.38 -1.33
CA PRO A 3 -15.58 -7.38 -1.03
C PRO A 3 -14.36 -7.97 -0.33
N LEU A 4 -13.14 -7.60 -0.76
CA LEU A 4 -11.88 -8.03 -0.10
C LEU A 4 -11.81 -7.65 1.38
N ARG A 5 -12.42 -6.52 1.76
CA ARG A 5 -12.51 -6.11 3.16
C ARG A 5 -13.27 -7.12 4.00
N PHE A 6 -14.40 -7.61 3.50
CA PHE A 6 -15.20 -8.63 4.17
C PHE A 6 -14.41 -9.93 4.32
N ILE A 7 -13.67 -10.33 3.29
CA ILE A 7 -12.83 -11.54 3.32
C ILE A 7 -11.76 -11.45 4.41
N ARG A 8 -11.12 -10.29 4.59
CA ARG A 8 -10.15 -10.06 5.67
C ARG A 8 -10.79 -10.05 7.05
N GLU A 9 -11.91 -9.34 7.21
CA GLU A 9 -12.56 -9.17 8.51
C GLU A 9 -13.26 -10.45 8.99
N HIS A 10 -13.63 -11.33 8.06
CA HIS A 10 -14.36 -12.56 8.32
C HIS A 10 -13.67 -13.78 7.69
N GLU A 11 -12.34 -13.87 7.75
CA GLU A 11 -11.56 -14.95 7.13
C GLU A 11 -12.07 -16.34 7.53
N ALA A 12 -12.29 -16.56 8.83
CA ALA A 12 -12.74 -17.86 9.35
C ALA A 12 -14.09 -18.29 8.75
N LEU A 13 -15.06 -17.38 8.69
CA LEU A 13 -16.36 -17.61 8.08
C LEU A 13 -16.21 -17.91 6.58
N VAL A 14 -15.35 -17.17 5.88
CA VAL A 14 -15.11 -17.41 4.45
C VAL A 14 -14.48 -18.77 4.24
N ARG A 15 -13.51 -19.18 5.06
CA ARG A 15 -12.85 -20.49 5.00
C ARG A 15 -13.84 -21.63 5.21
N GLU A 16 -14.70 -21.51 6.23
CA GLU A 16 -15.78 -22.48 6.48
C GLU A 16 -16.73 -22.60 5.27
N ARG A 17 -17.17 -21.47 4.71
CA ARG A 17 -18.09 -21.46 3.55
C ARG A 17 -17.43 -21.92 2.25
N LEU A 18 -16.12 -21.78 2.11
CA LEU A 18 -15.38 -22.34 0.98
C LEU A 18 -15.28 -23.87 1.10
N ALA A 19 -15.05 -24.38 2.32
CA ALA A 19 -14.99 -25.82 2.56
C ALA A 19 -16.32 -26.53 2.20
N THR A 20 -17.47 -25.90 2.43
CA THR A 20 -18.77 -26.49 2.09
C THR A 20 -19.10 -26.48 0.60
N ARG A 21 -18.40 -25.67 -0.20
CA ARG A 21 -18.71 -25.47 -1.62
C ARG A 21 -18.02 -26.46 -2.55
N GLY A 22 -17.00 -27.18 -2.07
CA GLY A 22 -16.22 -28.10 -2.87
C GLY A 22 -15.42 -27.36 -3.95
N GLY A 23 -14.14 -27.14 -3.69
CA GLY A 23 -13.24 -26.49 -4.65
C GLY A 23 -11.98 -25.98 -3.98
N ASP A 24 -10.85 -26.11 -4.65
CA ASP A 24 -9.58 -25.55 -4.20
C ASP A 24 -9.57 -24.05 -4.55
N VAL A 25 -9.96 -23.23 -3.58
CA VAL A 25 -9.87 -21.77 -3.69
C VAL A 25 -8.64 -21.32 -2.90
N PRO A 26 -7.64 -20.70 -3.55
CA PRO A 26 -6.38 -20.33 -2.90
C PRO A 26 -6.57 -19.05 -2.05
N LEU A 27 -7.34 -19.16 -0.97
CA LEU A 27 -7.66 -18.06 -0.06
C LEU A 27 -6.39 -17.44 0.54
N ASP A 28 -5.41 -18.27 0.89
CA ASP A 28 -4.15 -17.82 1.47
C ASP A 28 -3.34 -16.99 0.47
N ALA A 29 -3.30 -17.39 -0.80
CA ALA A 29 -2.64 -16.62 -1.85
C ALA A 29 -3.32 -15.26 -2.07
N LEU A 30 -4.66 -15.23 -2.04
CA LEU A 30 -5.44 -13.99 -2.14
C LEU A 30 -5.11 -13.03 -0.98
N LEU A 31 -5.12 -13.53 0.25
CA LEU A 31 -4.83 -12.73 1.45
C LEU A 31 -3.38 -12.21 1.45
N ASN A 32 -2.43 -13.03 0.99
CA ASN A 32 -1.03 -12.62 0.84
C ASN A 32 -0.87 -11.48 -0.18
N LEU A 33 -1.49 -11.58 -1.35
CA LEU A 33 -1.44 -10.53 -2.36
C LEU A 33 -2.11 -9.24 -1.87
N ASP A 34 -3.22 -9.35 -1.16
CA ASP A 34 -3.87 -8.19 -0.55
C ASP A 34 -2.98 -7.51 0.50
N ASN A 35 -2.31 -8.29 1.36
CA ASN A 35 -1.35 -7.78 2.33
C ASN A 35 -0.19 -7.04 1.64
N GLN A 36 0.41 -7.64 0.61
CA GLN A 36 1.49 -7.01 -0.17
C GLN A 36 1.02 -5.69 -0.80
N ARG A 37 -0.18 -5.69 -1.40
CA ARG A 37 -0.78 -4.48 -1.97
C ARG A 37 -0.93 -3.38 -0.91
N ARG A 38 -1.44 -3.71 0.27
CA ARG A 38 -1.61 -2.72 1.36
C ARG A 38 -0.28 -2.15 1.83
N GLN A 39 0.73 -2.99 1.99
CA GLN A 39 2.09 -2.54 2.34
C GLN A 39 2.67 -1.59 1.27
N LEU A 40 2.51 -1.93 -0.01
CA LEU A 40 2.96 -1.09 -1.12
C LEU A 40 2.21 0.24 -1.16
N LEU A 41 0.90 0.24 -0.93
CA LEU A 41 0.11 1.47 -0.85
C LEU A 41 0.59 2.38 0.29
N THR A 42 0.80 1.83 1.48
CA THR A 42 1.36 2.60 2.61
C THR A 42 2.74 3.17 2.27
N LYS A 43 3.61 2.38 1.62
CA LYS A 43 4.93 2.84 1.19
C LYS A 43 4.84 3.97 0.16
N VAL A 44 3.96 3.86 -0.83
CA VAL A 44 3.73 4.88 -1.86
C VAL A 44 3.25 6.18 -1.22
N GLU A 45 2.28 6.12 -0.31
CA GLU A 45 1.81 7.30 0.40
C GLU A 45 2.90 7.93 1.28
N GLY A 46 3.71 7.12 1.95
CA GLY A 46 4.90 7.60 2.68
C GLY A 46 5.91 8.32 1.77
N LEU A 47 6.22 7.75 0.61
CA LEU A 47 7.11 8.36 -0.38
C LEU A 47 6.53 9.67 -0.94
N ARG A 48 5.22 9.72 -1.20
CA ARG A 48 4.52 10.94 -1.63
C ARG A 48 4.60 12.03 -0.56
N ALA A 49 4.39 11.68 0.70
CA ALA A 49 4.51 12.60 1.82
C ALA A 49 5.95 13.15 1.96
N ALA A 50 6.95 12.27 1.89
CA ALA A 50 8.36 12.66 1.93
C ALA A 50 8.72 13.59 0.77
N ARG A 51 8.33 13.24 -0.46
CA ARG A 51 8.54 14.09 -1.64
C ARG A 51 7.90 15.47 -1.45
N LYS A 52 6.67 15.53 -0.95
CA LYS A 52 5.96 16.80 -0.68
C LYS A 52 6.68 17.65 0.36
N GLN A 53 7.25 17.05 1.41
CA GLN A 53 8.05 17.76 2.40
C GLN A 53 9.32 18.36 1.77
N VAL A 54 10.05 17.58 0.97
CA VAL A 54 11.25 18.06 0.25
C VAL A 54 10.88 19.20 -0.69
N SER A 55 9.81 19.07 -1.49
CA SER A 55 9.36 20.13 -2.40
C SER A 55 8.98 21.44 -1.68
N ARG A 56 8.39 21.36 -0.48
CA ARG A 56 8.14 22.55 0.36
C ARG A 56 9.44 23.22 0.83
N GLY A 57 10.48 22.43 1.10
CA GLY A 57 11.81 22.92 1.44
C GLY A 57 12.47 23.70 0.29
N ILE A 58 12.31 23.24 -0.95
CA ILE A 58 12.86 23.92 -2.15
C ILE A 58 12.34 25.35 -2.26
N GLY A 59 11.05 25.58 -2.00
CA GLY A 59 10.45 26.92 -2.05
C GLY A 59 10.97 27.89 -0.98
N LYS A 60 11.59 27.38 0.09
CA LYS A 60 12.16 28.17 1.20
C LYS A 60 13.69 28.26 1.15
N ALA A 61 14.34 27.44 0.33
CA ALA A 61 15.79 27.38 0.21
C ALA A 61 16.31 28.25 -0.94
N SER A 62 17.51 28.79 -0.77
CA SER A 62 18.22 29.63 -1.76
C SER A 62 19.65 29.09 -1.97
N GLY A 63 20.24 29.39 -3.14
CA GLY A 63 21.60 28.98 -3.49
C GLY A 63 21.79 27.45 -3.48
N ASP A 64 22.96 26.99 -3.04
CA ASP A 64 23.37 25.58 -3.05
C ASP A 64 22.38 24.64 -2.30
N GLY A 65 21.72 25.15 -1.26
CA GLY A 65 20.71 24.40 -0.50
C GLY A 65 19.45 24.09 -1.33
N ARG A 66 19.14 24.91 -2.33
CA ARG A 66 18.03 24.67 -3.27
C ARG A 66 18.39 23.59 -4.28
N GLU A 67 19.60 23.63 -4.84
CA GLU A 67 20.08 22.65 -5.81
C GLU A 67 20.16 21.24 -5.21
N ALA A 68 20.66 21.12 -3.98
CA ALA A 68 20.71 19.85 -3.25
C ALA A 68 19.32 19.23 -3.02
N LEU A 69 18.31 20.06 -2.72
CA LEU A 69 16.93 19.59 -2.53
C LEU A 69 16.25 19.20 -3.86
N ILE A 70 16.57 19.88 -4.96
CA ILE A 70 16.11 19.52 -6.31
C ILE A 70 16.68 18.15 -6.72
N ALA A 71 17.98 17.92 -6.52
CA ALA A 71 18.63 16.64 -6.81
C ALA A 71 18.01 15.46 -6.06
N ARG A 72 17.57 15.68 -4.82
CA ARG A 72 16.96 14.64 -3.96
C ARG A 72 15.50 14.30 -4.31
N THR A 73 14.86 15.09 -5.17
CA THR A 73 13.46 14.91 -5.59
C THR A 73 13.33 14.26 -6.98
N ARG A 74 14.43 14.18 -7.73
CA ARG A 74 14.50 13.65 -9.10
C ARG A 74 14.72 12.14 -9.07
#